data_AF-A0A6F9ZJY0-F1
#
_entry.id   AF-A0A6F9ZJY0-F1
#
_cell.length_a   1.000
_cell.length_b   1.000
_cell.length_c   1.000
_cell.angle_alpha   90.00
_cell.angle_beta   90.00
_cell.angle_gamma   90.00
#
_symmetry.space_group_name_H-M   'P 1'
#
loop_
_entity.id
_entity.type
_entity.pdbx_description
1 polymer ?
#
loop_
_entity_poly.entity_id
_entity_poly.type
_entity_poly.pdbx_seq_one_letter_code
_entity_poly.pdbx_strand_id
1 'polypeptide(L)'
;MTKIGKLRLCNRLLFFMTLMIFVSSVQLEIIGSSNPFWIWGHIFVGCLFVGNVVWHLYLHYGWNSWIRRVYRQKKIMNKWLSVLIILTCMSAIIAVFHWMVTYIHSPIGGIHGKVGLIFLLLALGHVIKRIRFYYD
;
A
#
# COMPACT_ATOMS: atom_id res chain seq x y z
N MET A 1 17.74 -18.55 0.99
CA MET A 1 17.69 -17.59 -0.15
C MET A 1 18.66 -16.44 0.07
N THR A 2 19.40 -16.05 -0.97
CA THR A 2 20.26 -14.85 -0.96
C THR A 2 19.42 -13.58 -0.82
N LYS A 3 20.03 -12.46 -0.39
CA LYS A 3 19.34 -11.16 -0.26
C LYS A 3 18.66 -10.74 -1.56
N ILE A 4 19.33 -10.95 -2.69
CA ILE A 4 18.80 -10.65 -4.04
C ILE A 4 17.58 -11.52 -4.33
N GLY A 5 17.64 -12.82 -4.00
CA GLY A 5 16.48 -13.71 -4.14
C GLY A 5 15.28 -13.23 -3.31
N LYS A 6 15.51 -12.80 -2.05
CA LYS A 6 14.45 -12.25 -1.19
C LYS A 6 13.85 -10.97 -1.78
N LEU A 7 14.67 -10.08 -2.34
CA LEU A 7 14.21 -8.86 -3.00
C LEU A 7 13.38 -9.16 -4.26
N ARG A 8 13.79 -10.11 -5.09
CA ARG A 8 13.00 -10.54 -6.27
C ARG A 8 11.64 -11.09 -5.85
N LEU A 9 11.59 -11.96 -4.84
CA LEU A 9 10.34 -12.50 -4.31
C LEU A 9 9.44 -11.41 -3.73
N CYS A 10 10.00 -10.56 -2.86
CA CYS A 10 9.28 -9.45 -2.25
C CYS A 10 8.70 -8.51 -3.32
N ASN A 11 9.49 -8.14 -4.33
CA ASN A 11 9.03 -7.29 -5.42
C ASN A 11 7.88 -7.96 -6.21
N ARG A 12 7.99 -9.25 -6.57
CA ARG A 12 6.92 -9.97 -7.28
C ARG A 12 5.63 -10.00 -6.47
N LEU A 13 5.74 -10.32 -5.18
CA LEU A 13 4.59 -10.29 -4.27
C LEU A 13 4.04 -8.88 -4.13
N LEU A 14 4.88 -7.84 -4.08
CA LEU A 14 4.44 -6.46 -3.95
C LEU A 14 3.67 -6.02 -5.19
N PHE A 15 4.10 -6.42 -6.38
CA PHE A 15 3.37 -6.19 -7.62
C PHE A 15 1.99 -6.88 -7.59
N PHE A 16 1.95 -8.17 -7.25
CA PHE A 16 0.71 -8.91 -7.11
C PHE A 16 -0.24 -8.27 -6.08
N MET A 17 0.27 -7.92 -4.91
CA MET A 17 -0.53 -7.27 -3.85
C MET A 17 -1.00 -5.87 -4.25
N THR A 18 -0.22 -5.13 -5.06
CA THR A 18 -0.64 -3.83 -5.62
C THR A 18 -1.86 -4.00 -6.52
N LEU A 19 -1.90 -5.05 -7.35
CA LEU A 19 -3.07 -5.34 -8.20
C LEU A 19 -4.27 -5.75 -7.36
N MET A 20 -4.08 -6.64 -6.38
CA MET A 20 -5.15 -7.10 -5.49
C MET A 20 -5.78 -5.95 -4.70
N ILE A 21 -4.96 -5.09 -4.08
CA ILE A 21 -5.48 -3.96 -3.32
C ILE A 21 -6.19 -2.96 -4.25
N PHE A 22 -5.64 -2.68 -5.44
CA PHE A 22 -6.27 -1.81 -6.42
C PHE A 22 -7.65 -2.32 -6.87
N VAL A 23 -7.74 -3.60 -7.24
CA VAL A 23 -9.02 -4.22 -7.64
C VAL A 23 -10.03 -4.15 -6.49
N SER A 24 -9.62 -4.51 -5.27
CA SER A 24 -10.52 -4.44 -4.11
C SER A 24 -10.97 -3.01 -3.77
N SER A 25 -10.09 -2.01 -3.93
CA SER A 25 -10.43 -0.59 -3.74
C SER A 25 -11.46 -0.11 -4.76
N VAL A 26 -11.24 -0.39 -6.04
CA VAL A 26 -12.18 -0.03 -7.12
C VAL A 26 -13.51 -0.73 -6.93
N GLN A 27 -13.48 -2.01 -6.56
CA GLN A 27 -14.66 -2.80 -6.29
C GLN A 27 -15.49 -2.20 -5.14
N LEU A 28 -14.87 -1.79 -4.03
CA LEU A 28 -15.56 -1.13 -2.91
C LEU A 28 -16.17 0.22 -3.27
N GLU A 29 -15.52 0.99 -4.15
CA GLU A 29 -16.06 2.26 -4.64
C GLU A 29 -17.32 2.03 -5.48
N ILE A 30 -17.30 1.04 -6.38
CA ILE A 30 -18.43 0.72 -7.27
C ILE A 30 -19.67 0.25 -6.47
N ILE A 31 -19.49 -0.58 -5.45
CA ILE A 31 -20.61 -1.11 -4.65
C ILE A 31 -21.01 -0.20 -3.48
N GLY A 32 -20.46 1.01 -3.42
CA GLY A 32 -20.77 2.01 -2.39
C GLY A 32 -20.38 1.59 -0.97
N SER A 33 -19.39 0.69 -0.82
CA SER A 33 -18.93 0.20 0.48
C SER A 33 -20.05 -0.28 1.41
N SER A 34 -21.07 -0.95 0.85
CA SER A 34 -22.29 -1.35 1.57
C SER A 34 -22.21 -2.74 2.21
N ASN A 35 -21.30 -3.60 1.74
CA ASN A 35 -21.25 -5.00 2.14
C ASN A 35 -20.03 -5.29 3.06
N PRO A 36 -20.26 -5.73 4.32
CA PRO A 36 -19.20 -6.02 5.28
C PRO A 36 -18.17 -7.05 4.81
N PHE A 37 -18.58 -8.07 4.04
CA PHE A 37 -17.67 -9.11 3.55
C PHE A 37 -16.55 -8.52 2.69
N TRP A 38 -16.91 -7.62 1.76
CA TRP A 38 -15.95 -6.97 0.88
C TRP A 38 -15.06 -5.97 1.61
N ILE A 39 -15.60 -5.30 2.65
CA ILE A 39 -14.83 -4.38 3.49
C ILE A 39 -13.76 -5.15 4.27
N TRP A 40 -14.14 -6.26 4.91
CA TRP A 40 -13.18 -7.11 5.62
C TRP A 40 -12.15 -7.73 4.68
N GLY A 41 -12.57 -8.15 3.48
CA GLY A 41 -11.67 -8.62 2.43
C GLY A 41 -10.63 -7.56 2.04
N HIS A 42 -11.07 -6.31 1.83
CA HIS A 42 -10.17 -5.19 1.55
C HIS A 42 -9.21 -4.90 2.70
N ILE A 43 -9.69 -4.90 3.95
CA ILE A 43 -8.83 -4.72 5.14
C ILE A 43 -7.76 -5.81 5.19
N PHE A 44 -8.15 -7.07 4.99
CA PHE A 44 -7.22 -8.20 4.99
C PHE A 44 -6.13 -8.06 3.91
N VAL A 45 -6.53 -7.78 2.66
CA VAL A 45 -5.59 -7.52 1.56
C VAL A 45 -4.71 -6.31 1.86
N GLY A 46 -5.26 -5.26 2.46
CA GLY A 46 -4.54 -4.06 2.88
C GLY A 46 -3.45 -4.37 3.92
N CYS A 47 -3.75 -5.19 4.92
CA CYS A 47 -2.77 -5.64 5.91
C CYS A 47 -1.62 -6.42 5.25
N LEU A 48 -1.94 -7.34 4.33
CA LEU A 48 -0.92 -8.09 3.58
C LEU A 48 -0.06 -7.16 2.72
N PHE A 49 -0.67 -6.19 2.05
CA PHE A 49 0.02 -5.20 1.24
C PHE A 49 0.99 -4.35 2.09
N VAL A 50 0.53 -3.80 3.21
CA VAL A 50 1.37 -3.01 4.13
C VAL A 50 2.51 -3.84 4.69
N GLY A 51 2.24 -5.09 5.11
CA GLY A 51 3.29 -6.01 5.55
C GLY A 51 4.37 -6.23 4.48
N ASN A 52 3.96 -6.35 3.22
CA ASN A 52 4.88 -6.51 2.10
C ASN A 52 5.68 -5.23 1.80
N VAL A 53 5.07 -4.04 1.94
CA VAL A 53 5.78 -2.75 1.86
C VAL A 53 6.84 -2.63 2.96
N VAL A 54 6.49 -2.98 4.20
CA VAL A 54 7.45 -2.97 5.32
C VAL A 54 8.60 -3.94 5.05
N TRP A 55 8.31 -5.14 4.55
CA TRP A 55 9.34 -6.10 4.18
C TRP A 55 10.24 -5.59 3.06
N HIS A 56 9.67 -4.96 2.03
CA HIS A 56 10.41 -4.32 0.93
C HIS A 56 11.38 -3.26 1.44
N LEU A 57 10.91 -2.36 2.30
CA LEU A 57 11.72 -1.30 2.88
C LEU A 57 12.82 -1.85 3.80
N TYR A 58 12.51 -2.90 4.58
CA TYR A 58 13.49 -3.60 5.40
C TYR A 58 14.61 -4.20 4.56
N LEU A 59 14.29 -4.89 3.45
CA LEU A 59 15.30 -5.50 2.58
C LEU A 59 16.20 -4.44 1.91
N HIS A 60 15.67 -3.25 1.61
CA HIS A 60 16.41 -2.14 1.03
C HIS A 60 17.28 -1.38 2.04
N TYR A 61 16.75 -1.05 3.23
CA TYR A 61 17.38 -0.10 4.15
C TYR A 61 17.81 -0.68 5.49
N GLY A 62 17.34 -1.87 5.86
CA GLY A 62 17.53 -2.46 7.19
C GLY A 62 16.77 -1.71 8.29
N TRP A 63 16.64 -2.33 9.47
CA TRP A 63 15.81 -1.84 10.58
C TRP A 63 16.27 -0.50 11.18
N ASN A 64 17.58 -0.32 11.38
CA ASN A 64 18.10 0.82 12.15
C ASN A 64 18.18 2.14 11.35
N SER A 65 17.92 2.12 10.04
CA SER A 65 18.13 3.30 9.20
C SER A 65 16.99 3.65 8.25
N TRP A 66 15.96 2.80 8.14
CA TRP A 66 14.90 2.98 7.15
C TRP A 66 14.13 4.29 7.33
N ILE A 67 13.65 4.63 8.53
CA ILE A 67 12.91 5.88 8.79
C ILE A 67 13.74 7.10 8.39
N ARG A 68 15.01 7.15 8.82
CA ARG A 68 15.93 8.25 8.51
C ARG A 68 16.21 8.37 7.01
N ARG A 69 16.34 7.24 6.31
CA ARG A 69 16.60 7.19 4.86
C ARG A 69 15.36 7.51 4.03
N VAL A 70 14.18 7.11 4.48
CA VAL A 70 12.88 7.48 3.90
C VAL A 70 12.64 8.99 4.02
N TYR A 71 13.00 9.61 5.15
CA TYR A 71 12.93 11.06 5.29
C TYR A 71 13.92 11.81 4.38
N ARG A 72 15.11 11.22 4.15
CA ARG A 72 16.19 11.81 3.33
C ARG A 72 16.16 11.39 1.85
N GLN A 73 15.02 10.92 1.33
CA GLN A 73 14.92 10.49 -0.06
C GLN A 73 15.16 11.65 -1.03
N LYS A 74 16.20 11.53 -1.87
CA LYS A 74 16.54 12.54 -2.90
C LYS A 74 15.64 12.46 -4.13
N LYS A 75 15.09 11.28 -4.45
CA LYS A 75 14.21 11.09 -5.61
C LYS A 75 12.78 11.49 -5.26
N ILE A 76 12.27 12.50 -5.98
CA ILE A 76 10.94 13.09 -5.75
C ILE A 76 9.82 12.03 -5.72
N MET A 77 9.85 11.06 -6.64
CA MET A 77 8.86 9.97 -6.70
C MET A 77 8.85 9.12 -5.42
N ASN A 78 10.03 8.69 -4.94
CA ASN A 78 10.13 7.87 -3.73
C ASN A 78 9.69 8.66 -2.48
N LYS A 79 9.95 9.98 -2.46
CA LYS A 79 9.49 10.87 -1.40
C LYS A 79 7.97 10.93 -1.35
N TRP A 80 7.31 11.16 -2.49
CA TRP A 80 5.84 11.18 -2.57
C TRP A 80 5.22 9.83 -2.21
N LEU A 81 5.74 8.72 -2.74
CA LEU A 81 5.28 7.38 -2.36
C LEU A 81 5.36 7.14 -0.85
N SER A 82 6.44 7.60 -0.21
CA SER A 82 6.63 7.47 1.23
C SER A 82 5.63 8.29 2.04
N VAL A 83 5.37 9.54 1.63
CA VAL A 83 4.38 10.39 2.30
C VAL A 83 2.98 9.82 2.13
N LEU A 84 2.63 9.43 0.91
CA LEU A 84 1.29 8.95 0.59
C LEU A 84 0.97 7.60 1.25
N ILE A 85 1.93 6.66 1.34
CA ILE A 85 1.67 5.40 2.06
C ILE A 85 1.45 5.64 3.55
N ILE A 86 2.15 6.59 4.17
CA ILE A 86 1.95 6.96 5.57
C ILE A 86 0.54 7.54 5.76
N LEU A 87 0.15 8.51 4.92
CA LEU A 87 -1.19 9.12 4.96
C LEU A 87 -2.30 8.08 4.73
N THR A 88 -2.08 7.16 3.78
CA THR A 88 -3.02 6.07 3.47
C THR A 88 -3.17 5.14 4.67
N CYS A 89 -2.08 4.75 5.34
CA CYS A 89 -2.13 3.89 6.52
C CYS A 89 -2.80 4.58 7.71
N MET A 90 -2.49 5.86 7.97
CA MET A 90 -3.10 6.60 9.08
C MET A 90 -4.60 6.76 8.89
N SER A 91 -5.03 7.16 7.69
CA SER A 91 -6.45 7.28 7.36
C SER A 91 -7.16 5.91 7.38
N ALA A 92 -6.50 4.83 6.95
CA ALA A 92 -7.04 3.46 7.03
C ALA A 92 -7.33 3.05 8.47
N ILE A 93 -6.37 3.28 9.39
CA ILE A 93 -6.51 2.91 10.80
C ILE A 93 -7.73 3.62 11.40
N ILE A 94 -7.86 4.94 11.18
CA ILE A 94 -8.99 5.73 11.68
C ILE A 94 -10.31 5.23 11.08
N ALA A 95 -10.34 4.96 9.77
CA ALA A 95 -11.53 4.45 9.09
C ALA A 95 -11.96 3.07 9.61
N VAL A 96 -11.00 2.16 9.87
CA VAL A 96 -11.27 0.83 10.42
C VAL A 96 -11.82 0.93 11.84
N PHE A 97 -11.23 1.76 12.71
CA PHE A 97 -11.79 1.98 14.06
C PHE A 97 -13.20 2.54 14.01
N HIS A 98 -13.46 3.54 13.17
CA HIS A 98 -14.81 4.07 12.98
C HIS A 98 -15.79 3.00 12.49
N TRP A 99 -15.38 2.18 11.52
CA TRP A 99 -16.18 1.08 10.98
C TRP A 99 -16.53 0.05 12.06
N MET A 100 -15.56 -0.37 12.88
CA MET A 100 -15.79 -1.35 13.95
C MET A 100 -16.79 -0.86 15.00
N VAL A 101 -16.89 0.46 15.22
CA VAL A 101 -17.82 1.05 16.19
C VAL A 101 -19.21 1.28 15.60
N THR A 102 -19.28 1.77 14.35
CA THR A 102 -20.52 2.32 13.79
C THR A 102 -21.14 1.49 12.67
N TYR A 103 -20.35 0.64 12.01
CA TYR A 103 -20.72 -0.05 10.76
C TYR A 103 -21.20 0.91 9.64
N ILE A 104 -20.80 2.18 9.72
CA ILE A 104 -21.14 3.22 8.76
C ILE A 104 -19.87 3.70 8.08
N HIS A 105 -19.96 3.89 6.75
CA HIS A 105 -18.89 4.49 5.98
C HIS A 105 -18.69 5.95 6.39
N SER A 106 -17.48 6.28 6.84
CA SER A 106 -17.14 7.61 7.31
C SER A 106 -16.54 8.49 6.21
N PRO A 107 -16.64 9.83 6.34
CA PRO A 107 -15.92 10.75 5.47
C PRO A 107 -14.41 10.47 5.42
N ILE A 108 -13.80 10.01 6.52
CA ILE A 108 -12.39 9.62 6.56
C ILE A 108 -12.11 8.36 5.71
N GLY A 109 -13.06 7.43 5.61
CA GLY A 109 -13.00 6.31 4.67
C GLY A 109 -12.96 6.78 3.21
N GLY A 110 -13.77 7.78 2.86
CA GLY A 110 -13.72 8.40 1.53
C GLY A 110 -12.40 9.13 1.24
N ILE A 111 -11.82 9.81 2.24
CA ILE A 111 -10.49 10.43 2.14
C ILE A 111 -9.41 9.36 1.94
N HIS A 112 -9.46 8.28 2.73
CA HIS A 112 -8.56 7.13 2.60
C HIS A 112 -8.59 6.56 1.18
N GLY A 113 -9.78 6.36 0.60
CA GLY A 113 -9.93 5.87 -0.78
C GLY A 113 -9.25 6.76 -1.82
N LYS A 114 -9.45 8.08 -1.74
CA LYS A 114 -8.85 9.04 -2.69
C LYS A 114 -7.33 9.12 -2.57
N VAL A 115 -6.80 9.22 -1.35
CA VAL A 115 -5.35 9.27 -1.12
C VAL A 115 -4.69 7.94 -1.51
N GLY A 116 -5.33 6.82 -1.18
CA GLY A 116 -4.90 5.49 -1.56
C GLY A 116 -4.86 5.29 -3.07
N LEU A 117 -5.85 5.80 -3.80
CA LEU A 117 -5.86 5.75 -5.28
C LEU A 117 -4.67 6.51 -5.87
N ILE A 118 -4.38 7.73 -5.40
CA ILE A 118 -3.23 8.52 -5.85
C ILE A 118 -1.93 7.75 -5.58
N PHE A 119 -1.80 7.15 -4.39
CA PHE A 119 -0.66 6.31 -4.05
C PHE A 119 -0.50 5.14 -5.03
N LEU A 120 -1.59 4.40 -5.30
CA LEU A 120 -1.54 3.22 -6.17
C LEU A 120 -1.17 3.57 -7.62
N LEU A 121 -1.69 4.68 -8.15
CA LEU A 121 -1.32 5.15 -9.50
C LEU A 121 0.17 5.47 -9.59
N LEU A 122 0.72 6.17 -8.59
CA LEU A 122 2.16 6.46 -8.54
C LEU A 122 3.00 5.19 -8.32
N ALA A 123 2.51 4.24 -7.52
CA ALA A 123 3.19 2.97 -7.28
C ALA A 123 3.25 2.11 -8.55
N LEU A 124 2.16 2.05 -9.33
CA LEU A 124 2.14 1.41 -10.65
C LEU A 124 3.14 2.07 -11.60
N GLY A 125 3.15 3.40 -11.67
CA GLY A 125 4.14 4.15 -12.46
C GLY A 125 5.58 3.85 -12.03
N HIS A 126 5.83 3.70 -10.73
CA HIS A 126 7.13 3.31 -10.19
C HIS A 126 7.53 1.89 -10.64
N VAL A 127 6.62 0.92 -10.56
CA VAL A 127 6.86 -0.47 -10.97
C VAL A 127 7.12 -0.57 -12.47
N ILE A 128 6.31 0.08 -13.31
CA ILE A 128 6.49 0.07 -14.78
C ILE A 128 7.89 0.58 -15.15
N LYS A 129 8.36 1.65 -14.48
CA LYS A 129 9.71 2.21 -14.68
C LYS A 129 10.85 1.29 -14.21
N ARG A 130 10.54 0.22 -13.48
CA ARG A 130 11.49 -0.73 -12.88
C ARG A 130 11.25 -2.16 -13.34
N ILE A 131 10.36 -2.37 -14.31
CA ILE A 131 9.87 -3.71 -14.68
C ILE A 131 10.98 -4.63 -15.19
N ARG A 132 12.05 -4.08 -15.80
CA ARG A 132 13.23 -4.86 -16.24
C ARG A 132 13.91 -5.63 -15.09
N PHE A 133 13.95 -5.06 -13.88
CA PHE A 133 14.52 -5.71 -12.69
C PHE A 133 13.76 -6.98 -12.25
N TYR A 134 12.56 -7.21 -12.76
CA TYR A 134 11.77 -8.40 -12.45
C TYR A 134 12.08 -9.59 -13.37
N TYR A 135 12.63 -9.31 -14.56
CA TYR A 135 12.91 -10.28 -15.62
C TYR A 135 14.42 -10.57 -15.81
N ASP A 136 15.30 -9.76 -15.22
CA ASP A 136 16.77 -9.95 -15.15
C ASP A 136 17.22 -10.67 -13.86
#